data_AF-A0A933DQV6-F1
#
_entry.id   AF-A0A933DQV6-F1
#
_cell.length_a   1.000
_cell.length_b   1.000
_cell.length_c   1.000
_cell.angle_alpha   90.00
_cell.angle_beta   90.00
_cell.angle_gamma   90.00
#
_symmetry.space_group_name_H-M   'P 1'
#
loop_
_entity.id
_entity.type
_entity.pdbx_description
1 polymer ?
#
loop_
_entity_poly.entity_id
_entity_poly.type
_entity_poly.pdbx_seq_one_letter_code
_entity_poly.pdbx_strand_id
1 'polypeptide(L)'
;MDILLTIMLSAVWTAIAVLCAWSLAAAWRRALRDEAPLPIFAVLGRRGLQRLEQAPEALALAVRRCALCREKARCRESLASGRGAAPDCPNALFHS
;
A
#
# COMPACT_ATOMS: atom_id res chain seq x y z
N MET A 1 27.27 12.95 -38.09
CA MET A 1 26.23 11.94 -37.78
C MET A 1 26.32 11.48 -36.33
N ASP A 2 27.51 11.55 -35.74
CA ASP A 2 27.82 11.10 -34.37
C ASP A 2 27.18 11.95 -33.26
N ILE A 3 27.04 13.26 -33.46
CA ILE A 3 26.44 14.18 -32.47
C ILE A 3 24.95 13.86 -32.24
N LEU A 4 24.21 13.54 -33.29
CA LEU A 4 22.78 13.24 -33.19
C LEU A 4 22.56 11.87 -32.50
N LEU A 5 23.45 10.91 -32.78
CA LEU A 5 23.46 9.60 -32.15
C LEU A 5 23.76 9.69 -30.65
N THR A 6 24.76 10.49 -30.24
CA THR A 6 25.12 10.67 -28.83
C THR A 6 24.02 11.40 -28.04
N ILE A 7 23.36 12.38 -28.65
CA ILE A 7 22.19 13.04 -28.04
C ILE A 7 21.06 12.03 -27.82
N MET A 8 20.72 11.21 -28.81
CA MET A 8 19.67 10.19 -28.65
C MET A 8 20.03 9.15 -27.58
N LEU A 9 21.28 8.67 -27.55
CA LEU A 9 21.72 7.69 -26.55
C LEU A 9 21.65 8.26 -25.14
N SER A 10 22.13 9.49 -24.94
CA SER A 10 22.12 10.16 -23.63
C SER A 10 20.70 10.47 -23.16
N ALA A 11 19.78 10.82 -24.07
CA ALA A 11 18.36 11.01 -23.75
C ALA A 11 17.71 9.71 -23.26
N VAL A 12 18.02 8.57 -23.89
CA VAL A 12 17.51 7.26 -23.45
C VAL A 12 18.03 6.91 -22.06
N TRP A 13 19.34 7.06 -21.83
CA TRP A 13 19.94 6.76 -20.53
C TRP A 13 19.40 7.66 -19.41
N THR A 14 19.20 8.95 -19.69
CA THR A 14 18.60 9.87 -18.71
C THR A 14 17.15 9.50 -18.41
N ALA A 15 16.35 9.15 -19.41
CA ALA A 15 14.98 8.67 -19.19
C ALA A 15 14.93 7.40 -18.32
N ILE A 16 15.81 6.43 -18.59
CA ILE A 16 15.94 5.21 -17.78
C ILE A 16 16.33 5.56 -16.34
N ALA A 17 17.35 6.41 -16.16
CA ALA A 17 17.81 6.82 -14.83
C ALA A 17 16.69 7.51 -14.03
N VAL A 18 15.90 8.38 -14.68
CA VAL A 18 14.74 9.05 -14.06
C VAL A 18 13.67 8.04 -13.66
N LEU A 19 13.35 7.06 -14.51
CA LEU A 19 12.37 6.01 -14.18
C LEU A 19 12.85 5.12 -13.02
N CYS A 20 14.13 4.75 -13.00
CA CYS A 20 14.74 4.01 -11.90
C CYS A 20 14.73 4.81 -10.59
N ALA A 21 15.12 6.08 -10.62
CA ALA A 21 15.09 6.93 -9.44
C ALA A 21 13.65 7.14 -8.93
N TRP A 22 12.69 7.34 -9.84
CA TRP A 22 11.28 7.50 -9.48
C TRP A 22 10.69 6.25 -8.86
N SER A 23 10.95 5.07 -9.44
CA SER A 23 10.48 3.80 -8.92
C SER A 23 11.09 3.49 -7.56
N LEU A 24 12.39 3.75 -7.37
CA LEU A 24 13.05 3.62 -6.07
C LEU A 24 12.48 4.59 -5.04
N ALA A 25 12.29 5.86 -5.39
CA ALA A 25 11.68 6.85 -4.49
C ALA A 25 10.20 6.52 -4.18
N ALA A 26 9.46 5.93 -5.11
CA ALA A 26 8.11 5.44 -4.88
C ALA A 26 8.10 4.23 -3.94
N ALA A 27 9.02 3.28 -4.14
CA ALA A 27 9.20 2.13 -3.26
C ALA A 27 9.63 2.56 -1.85
N TRP A 28 10.59 3.48 -1.74
CA TRP A 28 11.05 4.05 -0.47
C TRP A 28 9.93 4.78 0.27
N ARG A 29 9.15 5.60 -0.43
CA ARG A 29 7.96 6.24 0.15
C ARG A 29 6.85 5.26 0.51
N ARG A 30 6.81 4.07 -0.08
CA ARG A 30 5.90 2.99 0.36
C ARG A 30 6.46 2.32 1.60
N ALA A 31 7.74 1.95 1.61
CA ALA A 31 8.42 1.35 2.75
C ALA A 31 8.32 2.22 4.01
N LEU A 32 8.66 3.51 3.93
CA LEU A 32 8.51 4.46 5.06
C LEU A 32 7.05 4.62 5.51
N ARG A 33 6.07 4.47 4.61
CA ARG A 33 4.64 4.49 4.99
C ARG A 33 4.14 3.16 5.54
N ASP A 34 4.81 2.07 5.21
CA ASP A 34 4.51 0.71 5.62
C ASP A 34 5.18 0.31 6.96
N GLU A 35 6.14 1.09 7.46
CA GLU A 35 6.64 0.94 8.85
C GLU A 35 5.56 1.21 9.90
N ALA A 36 4.54 2.00 9.56
CA ALA A 36 3.40 2.19 10.43
C ALA A 36 2.50 0.94 10.35
N PRO A 37 2.15 0.32 11.50
CA PRO A 37 1.39 -0.94 11.52
C PRO A 37 0.14 -0.83 10.65
N LEU A 38 -0.13 -1.89 9.88
CA LEU A 38 -1.31 -1.94 9.02
C LEU A 38 -2.55 -1.71 9.90
N PRO A 39 -3.46 -0.80 9.52
CA PRO A 39 -4.67 -0.52 10.31
C PRO A 39 -5.64 -1.71 10.31
N ILE A 40 -5.33 -2.78 9.56
CA ILE A 40 -6.15 -3.98 9.48
C ILE A 40 -6.46 -4.57 10.86
N PHE A 41 -5.51 -4.60 11.79
CA PHE A 41 -5.77 -5.13 13.13
C PHE A 41 -6.77 -4.27 13.93
N ALA A 42 -6.80 -2.96 13.67
CA ALA A 42 -7.81 -2.08 14.24
C ALA A 42 -9.19 -2.25 13.57
N VAL A 43 -9.22 -2.66 12.30
CA VAL A 43 -10.47 -2.95 11.55
C VAL A 43 -11.07 -4.31 11.93
N LEU A 44 -10.23 -5.32 12.20
CA LEU A 44 -10.68 -6.70 12.42
C LEU A 44 -11.42 -6.91 13.75
N GLY A 45 -11.25 -6.03 14.74
CA GLY A 45 -11.83 -6.20 16.07
C GLY A 45 -11.47 -7.56 16.72
N ARG A 46 -12.09 -7.91 17.85
CA ARG A 46 -11.83 -9.22 18.50
C ARG A 46 -12.41 -10.42 17.74
N ARG A 47 -13.55 -10.26 17.07
CA ARG A 47 -14.25 -11.36 16.36
C ARG A 47 -13.67 -11.66 14.99
N GLY A 48 -13.26 -10.65 14.23
CA GLY A 48 -12.59 -10.86 12.94
C GLY A 48 -11.23 -11.54 13.12
N LEU A 49 -10.50 -11.23 14.20
CA LEU A 49 -9.26 -11.92 14.56
C LEU A 49 -9.47 -13.42 14.83
N GLN A 50 -10.45 -13.80 15.68
CA GLN A 50 -10.75 -15.21 15.94
C GLN A 50 -11.20 -15.97 14.68
N ARG A 51 -11.98 -15.32 13.81
CA ARG A 51 -12.44 -15.93 12.55
C ARG A 51 -11.30 -16.12 11.55
N LEU A 52 -10.31 -15.22 11.57
CA LEU A 52 -9.14 -15.27 10.67
C LEU A 52 -8.01 -16.16 11.21
N GLU A 53 -7.92 -16.37 12.52
CA GLU A 53 -7.06 -17.41 13.11
C GLU A 53 -7.45 -18.80 12.62
N GLN A 54 -8.75 -19.04 12.41
CA GLN A 54 -9.27 -20.30 11.87
C GLN A 54 -9.09 -20.42 10.34
N ALA A 55 -8.68 -19.34 9.66
CA ALA A 55 -8.55 -19.29 8.20
C ALA A 55 -7.35 -18.41 7.79
N PRO A 56 -6.11 -18.92 7.90
CA PRO A 56 -4.89 -18.14 7.66
C PRO A 56 -4.78 -17.58 6.23
N GLU A 57 -5.37 -18.27 5.24
CA GLU A 57 -5.43 -17.79 3.86
C GLU A 57 -6.30 -16.53 3.73
N ALA A 58 -7.42 -16.49 4.45
CA ALA A 58 -8.29 -15.32 4.48
C ALA A 58 -7.60 -14.13 5.17
N LEU A 59 -6.77 -14.40 6.19
CA LEU A 59 -5.95 -13.38 6.84
C LEU A 59 -4.92 -12.79 5.86
N ALA A 60 -4.18 -13.65 5.15
CA ALA A 60 -3.20 -13.21 4.15
C ALA A 60 -3.87 -12.38 3.04
N LEU A 61 -5.05 -12.79 2.58
CA LEU A 61 -5.83 -12.06 1.58
C LEU A 61 -6.28 -10.68 2.10
N ALA A 62 -6.79 -10.62 3.33
CA ALA A 62 -7.23 -9.37 3.95
C ALA A 62 -6.06 -8.39 4.16
N VAL A 63 -4.91 -8.89 4.63
CA VAL A 63 -3.66 -8.11 4.77
C VAL A 63 -3.22 -7.56 3.42
N ARG A 64 -3.19 -8.41 2.38
CA ARG A 64 -2.84 -7.99 1.01
C ARG A 64 -3.77 -6.91 0.48
N ARG A 65 -5.08 -7.03 0.68
CA ARG A 65 -6.07 -6.01 0.29
C ARG A 65 -5.82 -4.68 1.01
N CYS A 66 -5.51 -4.73 2.31
CA CYS A 66 -5.21 -3.52 3.09
C CYS A 66 -3.90 -2.86 2.63
N ALA A 67 -2.86 -3.65 2.36
CA ALA A 67 -1.56 -3.16 1.89
C ALA A 67 -1.65 -2.43 0.54
N LEU A 68 -2.49 -2.94 -0.37
CA LEU A 68 -2.71 -2.39 -1.70
C LEU A 68 -3.75 -1.26 -1.77
N CYS A 69 -4.47 -0.98 -0.67
CA CYS A 69 -5.49 0.06 -0.64
C CYS A 69 -4.87 1.47 -0.72
N ARG A 70 -5.32 2.28 -1.70
CA ARG A 70 -4.87 3.69 -1.86
C ARG A 70 -5.33 4.58 -0.71
N GLU A 71 -6.44 4.27 -0.06
CA GLU A 71 -7.04 5.07 1.01
C GLU A 71 -6.59 4.68 2.43
N LYS A 72 -5.56 3.84 2.56
CA LYS A 72 -5.10 3.34 3.87
C LYS A 72 -4.74 4.46 4.87
N ALA A 73 -4.22 5.59 4.39
CA ALA A 73 -3.91 6.75 5.24
C ALA A 73 -5.18 7.40 5.82
N ARG A 74 -6.18 7.66 4.97
CA ARG A 74 -7.48 8.21 5.37
C ARG A 74 -8.24 7.26 6.31
N CYS A 75 -8.16 5.95 6.05
CA CYS A 75 -8.73 4.92 6.91
C CYS A 75 -8.08 4.95 8.31
N ARG A 76 -6.75 5.10 8.38
CA ARG A 76 -6.02 5.22 9.66
C ARG A 76 -6.47 6.44 10.46
N GLU A 77 -6.63 7.59 9.82
CA GLU A 77 -7.15 8.81 10.46
C GLU A 77 -8.59 8.63 10.96
N SER A 78 -9.44 7.99 10.14
CA SER A 78 -10.82 7.66 10.52
C SER A 78 -10.87 6.77 11.76
N LEU A 79 -10.08 5.70 11.79
CA LEU A 79 -9.96 4.78 12.92
C LEU A 79 -9.43 5.49 14.17
N ALA A 80 -8.40 6.32 14.03
CA ALA A 80 -7.84 7.11 15.14
C ALA A 80 -8.87 8.10 15.72
N SER A 81 -9.77 8.63 14.87
CA SER A 81 -10.86 9.50 15.29
C SER A 81 -12.10 8.78 15.84
N GLY A 82 -12.08 7.44 15.94
CA GLY A 82 -13.21 6.64 16.43
C GLY A 82 -14.39 6.51 15.46
N ARG A 83 -14.26 7.01 14.23
CA ARG A 83 -15.29 6.89 13.17
C ARG A 83 -15.39 5.49 12.56
N GLY A 84 -14.48 4.59 12.93
CA GLY A 84 -14.41 3.24 12.40
C GLY A 84 -13.79 3.17 11.00
N ALA A 85 -13.88 2.00 10.38
CA ALA A 85 -13.39 1.77 9.02
C ALA A 85 -14.16 2.64 8.01
N ALA A 86 -13.49 3.08 6.95
CA ALA A 86 -14.13 3.79 5.84
C ALA A 86 -15.24 2.92 5.21
N PRO A 87 -16.34 3.52 4.70
CA PRO A 87 -17.45 2.78 4.10
C PRO A 87 -17.01 1.89 2.93
N ASP A 88 -15.98 2.32 2.18
CA ASP A 88 -15.43 1.57 1.04
C ASP A 88 -14.27 0.64 1.43
N CYS A 89 -14.18 0.25 2.70
CA CYS A 89 -13.11 -0.64 3.15
C CYS A 89 -13.26 -2.03 2.49
N PRO A 90 -12.27 -2.52 1.74
CA PRO A 90 -12.33 -3.85 1.09
C PRO A 90 -12.35 -5.02 2.10
N ASN A 91 -12.12 -4.72 3.38
CA ASN A 91 -12.15 -5.65 4.50
C ASN A 91 -13.33 -5.39 5.45
N ALA A 92 -14.33 -4.58 5.07
CA ALA A 92 -15.51 -4.28 5.90
C ALA A 92 -16.28 -5.56 6.33
N LEU A 93 -16.22 -6.62 5.54
CA LEU A 93 -16.82 -7.93 5.84
C LEU A 93 -16.25 -8.58 7.11
N PHE A 94 -15.06 -8.15 7.57
CA PHE A 94 -14.41 -8.67 8.76
C PHE A 94 -14.56 -7.74 9.99
N HIS A 95 -15.36 -6.68 9.88
CA HIS A 95 -15.59 -5.68 10.93
C HIS A 95 -16.73 -6.06 11.90
N SER A 96 -17.46 -7.17 11.66
CA SER A 96 -18.66 -7.59 12.42
C SER A 96 -18.44 -8.69 13.46
#